data_AF-A0A3B9BBG4-F1
#
_entry.id   AF-A0A3B9BBG4-F1
#
_cell.length_a   1.000
_cell.length_b   1.000
_cell.length_c   1.000
_cell.angle_alpha   90.00
_cell.angle_beta   90.00
_cell.angle_gamma   90.00
#
_symmetry.space_group_name_H-M   'P 1'
#
loop_
_entity.id
_entity.type
_entity.pdbx_description
1 polymer ?
#
loop_
_entity_poly.entity_id
_entity_poly.type
_entity_poly.pdbx_seq_one_letter_code
_entity_poly.pdbx_strand_id
1 'polypeptide(L)'
;MFGYGIVRTPDNFGRLGEKPSHPELLDYLAIKFRNDGWSIKKMIRFLVTSEPFRTSSSPSIKAKEIDPQNILLSHANLRRIEAEPIRDAMLLSSGRLQLDRIAEGKPEGKNSSRRAIYRQVKRNSLDSFLSVFDAPVPSSAKGRRDITNVPAQSLTLMNDPEVLRAAREFGNLHKSPDMKEGIHKMFRIALGRAPNENEISRSIQYLNMTDKNSRENESELASFHQTFDEINNRISEITSPVHQQILKERKLNKKNMINPSPKPSLQWDFSKGLEDSILGIKCHLKAGAKVENGALHVTGGGYAVTQKIPFGISEKTLSAWVQLDDLKQRAGGVMTIQTPNGVFFDSIVYAEKLHNIWMAGSNGFSRTENFPLAPQEQKADLEFVNIVITYSKNGEISGYRNGEPYGKSYQKSTLPFKPNDSVISFGVRHLPASPNRMLNGKISSASIFDRELSSEEIKTLLDPTSYITLQEITKKLSTEEKELFDKLSTQKEEIMKKIQEFERQRTTNKPKLQDLALALFNMKEFIYLK
;
A
#
# COMPACT_ATOMS: atom_id res chain seq x y z
N MET A 1 -29.35 -26.65 12.84
CA MET A 1 -29.51 -27.92 12.09
C MET A 1 -30.41 -27.73 10.88
N PHE A 2 -31.71 -27.46 11.05
CA PHE A 2 -32.68 -27.33 9.94
C PHE A 2 -32.90 -25.90 9.41
N GLY A 3 -32.08 -24.93 9.82
CA GLY A 3 -32.24 -23.52 9.47
C GLY A 3 -33.20 -22.77 10.40
N TYR A 4 -34.45 -23.23 10.51
CA TYR A 4 -35.47 -22.66 11.39
C TYR A 4 -35.79 -23.64 12.54
N GLY A 5 -36.14 -23.12 13.71
CA GLY A 5 -36.75 -23.90 14.78
C GLY A 5 -38.21 -24.20 14.48
N ILE A 6 -38.81 -25.12 15.24
CA ILE A 6 -40.26 -25.41 15.14
C ILE A 6 -41.08 -24.14 15.43
N VAL A 7 -40.60 -23.30 16.34
CA VAL A 7 -41.03 -21.91 16.55
C VAL A 7 -39.98 -21.00 15.90
N ARG A 8 -40.40 -20.14 14.98
CA ARG A 8 -39.46 -19.30 14.20
C ARG A 8 -39.04 -18.01 14.90
N THR A 9 -39.71 -17.66 16.01
CA THR A 9 -39.39 -16.51 16.88
C THR A 9 -38.76 -16.98 18.20
N PRO A 10 -37.47 -17.37 18.21
CA PRO A 10 -36.83 -17.92 19.41
C PRO A 10 -36.71 -16.91 20.57
N ASP A 11 -36.83 -15.62 20.29
CA ASP A 11 -36.74 -14.54 21.28
C ASP A 11 -38.10 -14.02 21.77
N ASN A 12 -39.20 -14.48 21.17
CA ASN A 12 -40.54 -13.98 21.48
C ASN A 12 -41.52 -15.14 21.61
N PHE A 13 -41.78 -15.53 22.86
CA PHE A 13 -42.78 -16.52 23.25
C PHE A 13 -44.09 -15.88 23.76
N GLY A 14 -44.24 -14.56 23.61
CA GLY A 14 -45.44 -13.82 23.99
C GLY A 14 -46.54 -13.88 22.92
N ARG A 15 -47.60 -13.08 23.09
CA ARG A 15 -48.73 -13.02 22.15
C ARG A 15 -48.33 -12.59 20.72
N LEU A 16 -47.20 -11.90 20.58
CA LEU A 16 -46.63 -11.45 19.31
C LEU A 16 -45.65 -12.46 18.71
N GLY A 17 -45.38 -13.59 19.39
CA GLY A 17 -44.56 -14.68 18.89
C GLY A 17 -45.33 -15.59 17.93
N GLU A 18 -44.59 -16.33 17.10
CA GLU A 18 -45.18 -17.33 16.21
C GLU A 18 -45.54 -18.61 16.97
N LYS A 19 -46.62 -19.27 16.53
CA LYS A 19 -46.97 -20.61 17.03
C LYS A 19 -46.01 -21.67 16.45
N PRO A 20 -45.86 -22.83 17.13
CA PRO A 20 -45.14 -23.97 16.58
C PRO A 20 -45.70 -24.37 15.21
N SER A 21 -44.84 -24.52 14.21
CA SER A 21 -45.22 -25.04 12.89
C SER A 21 -45.73 -26.48 12.94
N HIS A 22 -45.20 -27.28 13.87
CA HIS A 22 -45.55 -28.69 14.07
C HIS A 22 -45.74 -28.94 15.58
N PRO A 23 -46.93 -28.63 16.15
CA PRO A 23 -47.15 -28.73 17.59
C PRO A 23 -47.01 -30.17 18.12
N GLU A 24 -47.56 -31.15 17.42
CA GLU A 24 -47.47 -32.56 17.83
C GLU A 24 -46.02 -33.08 17.78
N LEU A 25 -45.24 -32.63 16.79
CA LEU A 25 -43.80 -32.96 16.72
C LEU A 25 -43.03 -32.34 17.89
N LEU A 26 -43.37 -31.11 18.29
CA LEU A 26 -42.75 -30.47 19.45
C LEU A 26 -43.01 -31.28 20.72
N ASP A 27 -44.25 -31.71 20.93
CA ASP A 27 -44.63 -32.54 22.07
C ASP A 27 -43.88 -33.88 22.07
N TYR A 28 -43.83 -34.55 20.91
CA TYR A 28 -43.07 -35.79 20.74
C TYR A 28 -41.58 -35.60 21.07
N LEU A 29 -40.95 -34.55 20.53
CA LEU A 29 -39.54 -34.26 20.78
C LEU A 29 -39.28 -33.92 22.25
N ALA A 30 -40.19 -33.22 22.92
CA ALA A 30 -40.08 -32.90 24.34
C ALA A 30 -40.15 -34.18 25.21
N ILE A 31 -41.12 -35.07 24.95
CA ILE A 31 -41.23 -36.36 25.63
C ILE A 31 -39.98 -37.20 25.41
N LYS A 32 -39.51 -37.29 24.16
CA LYS A 32 -38.28 -38.02 23.82
C LYS A 32 -37.06 -37.44 24.52
N PHE A 33 -36.91 -36.12 24.56
CA PHE A 33 -35.78 -35.47 25.22
C PHE A 33 -35.71 -35.83 26.70
N ARG A 34 -36.85 -35.80 27.38
CA ARG A 34 -36.99 -36.21 28.78
C ARG A 34 -36.66 -37.69 28.96
N ASN A 35 -37.22 -38.57 28.13
CA ASN A 35 -37.00 -40.02 28.21
C ASN A 35 -35.55 -40.41 27.92
N ASP A 36 -34.85 -39.66 27.06
CA ASP A 36 -33.43 -39.84 26.76
C ASP A 36 -32.49 -39.27 27.85
N GLY A 37 -33.04 -38.82 28.99
CA GLY A 37 -32.31 -38.27 30.12
C GLY A 37 -31.80 -36.85 29.88
N TRP A 38 -32.56 -36.03 29.13
CA TRP A 38 -32.21 -34.65 28.79
C TRP A 38 -30.88 -34.53 28.01
N SER A 39 -30.48 -35.58 27.30
CA SER A 39 -29.20 -35.63 26.59
C SER A 39 -29.25 -34.90 25.26
N ILE A 40 -28.62 -33.72 25.20
CA ILE A 40 -28.52 -32.91 23.98
C ILE A 40 -27.87 -33.69 22.83
N LYS A 41 -26.80 -34.47 23.13
CA LYS A 41 -26.09 -35.26 22.11
C LYS A 41 -26.99 -36.33 21.48
N LYS A 42 -27.81 -37.03 22.28
CA LYS A 42 -28.76 -38.03 21.75
C LYS A 42 -29.84 -37.37 20.90
N MET A 43 -30.37 -36.22 21.33
CA MET A 43 -31.36 -35.47 20.57
C MET A 43 -30.79 -34.98 19.22
N ILE A 44 -29.60 -34.37 19.23
CA ILE A 44 -28.90 -33.97 17.99
C ILE A 44 -28.70 -35.16 17.08
N ARG A 45 -28.21 -36.30 17.59
CA ARG A 45 -28.02 -37.52 16.80
C ARG A 45 -29.33 -37.95 16.13
N PHE A 46 -30.42 -38.05 16.90
CA PHE A 46 -31.74 -38.42 16.38
C PHE A 46 -32.17 -37.49 15.24
N LEU A 47 -32.06 -36.17 15.45
CA LEU A 47 -32.42 -35.16 14.47
C LEU A 47 -31.58 -35.25 13.19
N VAL A 48 -30.26 -35.38 13.28
CA VAL A 48 -29.38 -35.47 12.09
C VAL A 48 -29.46 -36.82 11.36
N THR A 49 -29.98 -37.85 12.01
CA THR A 49 -30.26 -39.16 11.37
C THR A 49 -31.65 -39.26 10.77
N SER A 50 -32.51 -38.26 10.98
CA SER A 50 -33.86 -38.24 10.41
C SER A 50 -33.82 -38.18 8.88
N GLU A 51 -34.88 -38.69 8.23
CA GLU A 51 -35.07 -38.53 6.79
C GLU A 51 -35.05 -37.05 6.34
N PRO A 52 -35.84 -36.12 6.94
CA PRO A 52 -35.84 -34.73 6.49
C PRO A 52 -34.48 -34.02 6.59
N PHE A 53 -33.57 -34.46 7.48
CA PHE A 53 -32.22 -33.91 7.54
C PHE A 53 -31.31 -34.43 6.41
N ARG A 54 -31.54 -35.66 5.93
CA ARG A 54 -30.69 -36.35 4.95
C ARG A 54 -31.17 -36.19 3.51
N THR A 55 -32.33 -35.57 3.30
CA THR A 55 -32.89 -35.30 1.97
C THR A 55 -32.02 -34.31 1.19
N SER A 56 -32.06 -34.38 -0.14
CA SER A 56 -31.40 -33.42 -1.03
C SER A 56 -31.91 -31.99 -0.82
N SER A 57 -31.05 -30.99 -1.03
CA SER A 57 -31.41 -29.57 -1.04
C SER A 57 -32.04 -29.11 -2.36
N SER A 58 -32.27 -30.03 -3.31
CA SER A 58 -32.87 -29.76 -4.61
C SER A 58 -34.35 -30.16 -4.60
N PRO A 59 -35.28 -29.20 -4.37
CA PRO A 59 -36.71 -29.48 -4.36
C PRO A 59 -37.26 -29.71 -5.77
N SER A 60 -38.33 -30.50 -5.84
CA SER A 60 -39.18 -30.57 -7.03
C SER A 60 -39.94 -29.25 -7.23
N ILE A 61 -40.40 -29.00 -8.47
CA ILE A 61 -41.23 -27.83 -8.80
C ILE A 61 -42.47 -27.78 -7.90
N LYS A 62 -43.15 -28.93 -7.77
CA LYS A 62 -44.36 -29.08 -6.94
C LYS A 62 -44.10 -28.77 -5.46
N ALA A 63 -42.95 -29.19 -4.90
CA ALA A 63 -42.62 -28.88 -3.51
C ALA A 63 -42.44 -27.37 -3.28
N LYS A 64 -41.80 -26.67 -4.22
CA LYS A 64 -41.64 -25.21 -4.18
C LYS A 64 -42.95 -24.45 -4.34
N GLU A 65 -43.90 -24.98 -5.12
CA GLU A 65 -45.22 -24.36 -5.30
C GLU A 65 -46.11 -24.53 -4.06
N ILE A 66 -46.13 -25.72 -3.45
CA ILE A 66 -46.97 -26.04 -2.29
C ILE A 66 -46.44 -25.40 -1.02
N ASP A 67 -45.12 -25.48 -0.79
CA ASP A 67 -44.48 -24.97 0.42
C ASP A 67 -43.18 -24.22 0.07
N PRO A 68 -43.29 -22.97 -0.43
CA PRO A 68 -42.14 -22.17 -0.83
C PRO A 68 -41.15 -21.91 0.32
N GLN A 69 -41.62 -21.93 1.57
CA GLN A 69 -40.82 -21.66 2.76
C GLN A 69 -40.23 -22.93 3.38
N ASN A 70 -40.51 -24.09 2.78
CA ASN A 70 -40.10 -25.40 3.25
C ASN A 70 -40.39 -25.61 4.75
N ILE A 71 -41.57 -25.18 5.20
CA ILE A 71 -42.08 -25.42 6.56
C ILE A 71 -42.14 -26.92 6.83
N LEU A 72 -42.66 -27.70 5.88
CA LEU A 72 -42.89 -29.14 5.96
C LEU A 72 -41.60 -29.98 5.82
N LEU A 73 -40.44 -29.34 5.62
CA LEU A 73 -39.13 -29.98 5.52
C LEU A 73 -39.06 -31.09 4.45
N SER A 74 -39.69 -30.85 3.30
CA SER A 74 -39.70 -31.78 2.15
C SER A 74 -38.33 -31.95 1.49
N HIS A 75 -37.42 -31.01 1.72
CA HIS A 75 -36.06 -31.00 1.20
C HIS A 75 -35.11 -30.33 2.21
N ALA A 76 -33.79 -30.50 2.05
CA ALA A 76 -32.83 -29.81 2.92
C ALA A 76 -32.81 -28.30 2.64
N ASN A 77 -32.72 -27.51 3.71
CA ASN A 77 -32.60 -26.06 3.62
C ASN A 77 -31.16 -25.64 3.30
N LEU A 78 -30.99 -24.90 2.21
CA LEU A 78 -29.75 -24.18 1.92
C LEU A 78 -29.41 -23.24 3.08
N ARG A 79 -28.27 -23.44 3.72
CA ARG A 79 -27.87 -22.66 4.89
C ARG A 79 -26.69 -21.77 4.55
N ARG A 80 -26.93 -20.45 4.53
CA ARG A 80 -25.83 -19.49 4.52
C ARG A 80 -25.02 -19.64 5.80
N ILE A 81 -23.69 -19.68 5.68
CA ILE A 81 -22.80 -19.65 6.84
C ILE A 81 -22.68 -18.23 7.39
N GLU A 82 -22.39 -18.16 8.69
CA GLU A 82 -22.29 -16.90 9.42
C GLU A 82 -20.96 -16.18 9.10
N ALA A 83 -20.87 -14.91 9.47
CA ALA A 83 -19.70 -14.07 9.22
C ALA A 83 -18.36 -14.71 9.64
N GLU A 84 -18.31 -15.32 10.82
CA GLU A 84 -17.11 -15.94 11.38
C GLU A 84 -16.61 -17.12 10.53
N PRO A 85 -17.44 -18.15 10.23
CA PRO A 85 -17.07 -19.19 9.29
C PRO A 85 -16.62 -18.71 7.91
N ILE A 86 -17.24 -17.67 7.34
CA ILE A 86 -16.84 -17.14 6.01
C ILE A 86 -15.39 -16.66 6.07
N ARG A 87 -15.08 -15.86 7.10
CA ARG A 87 -13.71 -15.39 7.34
C ARG A 87 -12.74 -16.56 7.57
N ASP A 88 -13.12 -17.49 8.44
CA ASP A 88 -12.27 -18.61 8.81
C ASP A 88 -12.03 -19.56 7.63
N ALA A 89 -13.01 -19.71 6.72
CA ALA A 89 -12.87 -20.47 5.47
C ALA A 89 -11.86 -19.82 4.50
N MET A 90 -11.85 -18.49 4.40
CA MET A 90 -10.84 -17.77 3.61
C MET A 90 -9.43 -17.92 4.21
N LEU A 91 -9.31 -17.84 5.54
CA LEU A 91 -8.04 -18.09 6.23
C LEU A 91 -7.57 -19.53 6.07
N LEU A 92 -8.48 -20.49 6.13
CA LEU A 92 -8.17 -21.91 5.93
C LEU A 92 -7.67 -22.14 4.51
N SER A 93 -8.41 -21.64 3.51
CA SER A 93 -8.06 -21.79 2.09
C SER A 93 -6.72 -21.15 1.77
N SER A 94 -6.42 -20.00 2.36
CA SER A 94 -5.13 -19.30 2.22
C SER A 94 -4.00 -19.86 3.08
N GLY A 95 -4.20 -21.00 3.77
CA GLY A 95 -3.18 -21.65 4.59
C GLY A 95 -2.75 -20.84 5.83
N ARG A 96 -3.55 -19.85 6.22
CA ARG A 96 -3.25 -18.96 7.34
C ARG A 96 -3.93 -19.35 8.64
N LEU A 97 -5.00 -20.13 8.58
CA LEU A 97 -5.78 -20.44 9.79
C LEU A 97 -4.94 -21.23 10.80
N GLN A 98 -4.78 -20.65 11.99
CA GLN A 98 -4.12 -21.26 13.13
C GLN A 98 -5.17 -21.90 14.04
N LEU A 99 -5.05 -23.22 14.22
CA LEU A 99 -5.95 -24.05 15.04
C LEU A 99 -5.34 -24.48 16.38
N ASP A 100 -4.11 -24.04 16.68
CA ASP A 100 -3.47 -24.23 17.97
C ASP A 100 -4.18 -23.43 19.07
N ARG A 101 -3.96 -23.84 20.33
CA ARG A 101 -4.43 -23.15 21.54
C ARG A 101 -5.97 -23.08 21.65
N ILE A 102 -6.66 -24.21 21.54
CA ILE A 102 -8.12 -24.24 21.64
C ILE A 102 -8.55 -23.82 23.05
N ALA A 103 -9.41 -22.81 23.13
CA ALA A 103 -9.95 -22.25 24.39
C ALA A 103 -8.90 -21.62 25.31
N GLU A 104 -7.76 -21.23 24.76
CA GLU A 104 -6.66 -20.59 25.48
C GLU A 104 -6.33 -19.18 24.95
N GLY A 105 -5.76 -18.36 25.82
CA GLY A 105 -5.19 -17.05 25.48
C GLY A 105 -6.14 -15.86 25.59
N LYS A 106 -5.57 -14.65 25.45
CA LYS A 106 -6.32 -13.39 25.44
C LYS A 106 -6.92 -13.14 24.05
N PRO A 107 -8.01 -12.36 23.94
CA PRO A 107 -8.56 -11.96 22.65
C PRO A 107 -7.52 -11.26 21.77
N GLU A 108 -7.50 -11.58 20.48
CA GLU A 108 -6.50 -11.08 19.53
C GLU A 108 -7.02 -9.94 18.64
N GLY A 109 -6.09 -9.15 18.09
CA GLY A 109 -6.42 -8.00 17.23
C GLY A 109 -7.02 -8.38 15.87
N LYS A 110 -7.26 -7.35 15.04
CA LYS A 110 -7.91 -7.51 13.72
C LYS A 110 -7.17 -8.44 12.76
N ASN A 111 -5.85 -8.46 12.82
CA ASN A 111 -4.98 -9.24 11.92
C ASN A 111 -4.69 -10.66 12.43
N SER A 112 -5.41 -11.14 13.46
CA SER A 112 -5.24 -12.49 14.00
C SER A 112 -5.43 -13.56 12.92
N SER A 113 -4.59 -14.57 12.93
CA SER A 113 -4.71 -15.74 12.07
C SER A 113 -5.51 -16.88 12.73
N ARG A 114 -6.03 -16.68 13.94
CA ARG A 114 -6.91 -17.63 14.62
C ARG A 114 -8.35 -17.49 14.15
N ARG A 115 -9.18 -18.47 14.54
CA ARG A 115 -10.62 -18.43 14.33
C ARG A 115 -11.22 -17.13 14.83
N ALA A 116 -12.20 -16.61 14.09
CA ALA A 116 -12.82 -15.32 14.39
C ALA A 116 -13.40 -15.22 15.82
N ILE A 117 -13.77 -16.36 16.42
CA ILE A 117 -14.22 -16.44 17.82
C ILE A 117 -13.20 -15.95 18.86
N TYR A 118 -11.90 -15.95 18.53
CA TYR A 118 -10.82 -15.48 19.41
C TYR A 118 -10.49 -14.00 19.20
N ARG A 119 -11.18 -13.32 18.29
CA ARG A 119 -10.92 -11.91 18.00
C ARG A 119 -11.54 -11.01 19.06
N GLN A 120 -10.83 -9.94 19.37
CA GLN A 120 -11.32 -8.88 20.23
C GLN A 120 -12.49 -8.16 19.55
N VAL A 121 -13.61 -8.08 20.26
CA VAL A 121 -14.78 -7.30 19.87
C VAL A 121 -14.78 -5.99 20.64
N LYS A 122 -14.82 -4.86 19.94
CA LYS A 122 -14.94 -3.52 20.54
C LYS A 122 -16.34 -2.99 20.29
N ARG A 123 -17.10 -2.73 21.36
CA ARG A 123 -18.52 -2.31 21.28
C ARG A 123 -18.76 -1.10 20.35
N ASN A 124 -17.83 -0.15 20.34
CA ASN A 124 -17.94 1.10 19.57
C ASN A 124 -17.15 1.07 18.25
N SER A 125 -16.54 -0.06 17.90
CA SER A 125 -15.72 -0.22 16.69
C SER A 125 -15.83 -1.66 16.21
N LEU A 126 -16.97 -1.95 15.57
CA LEU A 126 -17.25 -3.28 15.03
C LEU A 126 -16.30 -3.61 13.89
N ASP A 127 -16.07 -4.90 13.67
CA ASP A 127 -15.29 -5.34 12.54
C ASP A 127 -16.09 -5.16 11.24
N SER A 128 -15.57 -4.34 10.33
CA SER A 128 -16.25 -3.99 9.08
C SER A 128 -16.62 -5.21 8.24
N PHE A 129 -15.75 -6.22 8.17
CA PHE A 129 -16.03 -7.43 7.40
C PHE A 129 -17.14 -8.25 8.07
N LEU A 130 -17.01 -8.52 9.37
CA LEU A 130 -18.01 -9.32 10.09
C LEU A 130 -19.39 -8.65 10.09
N SER A 131 -19.43 -7.33 10.25
CA SER A 131 -20.68 -6.56 10.21
C SER A 131 -21.39 -6.62 8.86
N VAL A 132 -20.66 -6.62 7.74
CA VAL A 132 -21.25 -6.78 6.40
C VAL A 132 -21.96 -8.13 6.26
N PHE A 133 -21.44 -9.17 6.92
CA PHE A 133 -22.01 -10.53 6.93
C PHE A 133 -22.94 -10.79 8.13
N ASP A 134 -23.63 -9.76 8.60
CA ASP A 134 -24.68 -9.83 9.62
C ASP A 134 -24.20 -10.33 11.00
N ALA A 135 -22.93 -10.08 11.35
CA ALA A 135 -22.47 -10.35 12.73
C ALA A 135 -23.29 -9.51 13.74
N PRO A 136 -23.84 -10.12 14.81
CA PRO A 136 -24.63 -9.43 15.81
C PRO A 136 -23.84 -8.33 16.51
N VAL A 137 -24.54 -7.24 16.78
CA VAL A 137 -23.98 -6.15 17.57
C VAL A 137 -23.93 -6.58 19.04
N PRO A 138 -22.80 -6.43 19.75
CA PRO A 138 -22.62 -6.90 21.12
C PRO A 138 -23.33 -6.02 22.18
N SER A 139 -24.33 -5.24 21.78
CA SER A 139 -25.12 -4.36 22.64
C SER A 139 -26.50 -4.93 22.97
N SER A 140 -27.00 -5.91 22.21
CA SER A 140 -28.30 -6.53 22.41
C SER A 140 -28.24 -8.05 22.25
N ALA A 141 -29.14 -8.75 22.94
CA ALA A 141 -29.33 -10.17 22.74
C ALA A 141 -30.02 -10.43 21.39
N LYS A 142 -29.58 -11.49 20.71
CA LYS A 142 -30.13 -11.98 19.44
C LYS A 142 -30.24 -13.50 19.55
N GLY A 143 -31.43 -14.05 19.67
CA GLY A 143 -31.66 -15.50 19.62
C GLY A 143 -31.64 -16.06 18.22
N ARG A 144 -31.68 -15.19 17.20
CA ARG A 144 -31.35 -15.55 15.82
C ARG A 144 -30.54 -14.45 15.12
N ARG A 145 -29.54 -14.87 14.36
CA ARG A 145 -28.74 -14.00 13.50
C ARG A 145 -29.52 -13.68 12.22
N ASP A 146 -29.47 -12.42 11.80
CA ASP A 146 -30.06 -11.96 10.57
C ASP A 146 -29.29 -12.55 9.37
N ILE A 147 -29.98 -12.80 8.26
CA ILE A 147 -29.36 -13.28 7.03
C ILE A 147 -29.82 -12.36 5.91
N THR A 148 -28.95 -11.43 5.52
CA THR A 148 -29.21 -10.55 4.39
C THR A 148 -28.48 -11.06 3.14
N ASN A 149 -29.01 -10.70 1.97
CA ASN A 149 -28.40 -10.96 0.67
C ASN A 149 -28.37 -9.64 -0.12
N VAL A 150 -27.44 -8.77 0.25
CA VAL A 150 -27.31 -7.42 -0.31
C VAL A 150 -26.06 -7.32 -1.20
N PRO A 151 -26.09 -6.49 -2.28
CA PRO A 151 -24.94 -6.34 -3.17
C PRO A 151 -23.63 -5.95 -2.47
N ALA A 152 -23.72 -5.22 -1.35
CA ALA A 152 -22.57 -4.83 -0.54
C ALA A 152 -21.73 -6.05 -0.08
N GLN A 153 -22.35 -7.19 0.20
CA GLN A 153 -21.62 -8.40 0.62
C GLN A 153 -20.75 -8.97 -0.50
N SER A 154 -21.29 -9.05 -1.71
CA SER A 154 -20.51 -9.47 -2.89
C SER A 154 -19.39 -8.48 -3.19
N LEU A 155 -19.67 -7.17 -3.10
CA LEU A 155 -18.65 -6.13 -3.29
C LEU A 155 -17.54 -6.21 -2.23
N THR A 156 -17.87 -6.55 -0.98
CA THR A 156 -16.87 -6.80 0.06
C THR A 156 -16.00 -8.01 -0.28
N LEU A 157 -16.56 -9.12 -0.78
CA LEU A 157 -15.77 -10.27 -1.23
C LEU A 157 -14.90 -9.98 -2.46
N MET A 158 -15.27 -8.99 -3.28
CA MET A 158 -14.47 -8.58 -4.44
C MET A 158 -13.32 -7.63 -4.08
N ASN A 159 -13.54 -6.74 -3.10
CA ASN A 159 -12.68 -5.56 -2.92
C ASN A 159 -12.02 -5.45 -1.55
N ASP A 160 -12.45 -6.21 -0.54
CA ASP A 160 -11.86 -6.11 0.79
C ASP A 160 -10.38 -6.53 0.75
N PRO A 161 -9.45 -5.72 1.32
CA PRO A 161 -8.02 -6.01 1.28
C PRO A 161 -7.64 -7.37 1.88
N GLU A 162 -8.35 -7.83 2.91
CA GLU A 162 -8.09 -9.15 3.52
C GLU A 162 -8.56 -10.29 2.62
N VAL A 163 -9.63 -10.09 1.85
CA VAL A 163 -10.11 -11.08 0.88
C VAL A 163 -9.15 -11.17 -0.31
N LEU A 164 -8.72 -10.02 -0.85
CA LEU A 164 -7.72 -9.96 -1.92
C LEU A 164 -6.40 -10.60 -1.48
N ARG A 165 -5.99 -10.36 -0.23
CA ARG A 165 -4.80 -10.99 0.36
C ARG A 165 -4.94 -12.50 0.49
N ALA A 166 -6.06 -12.98 1.02
CA ALA A 166 -6.34 -14.40 1.13
C ALA A 166 -6.37 -15.08 -0.26
N ALA A 167 -6.97 -14.43 -1.27
CA ALA A 167 -7.01 -14.93 -2.63
C ALA A 167 -5.61 -15.04 -3.25
N ARG A 168 -4.74 -14.03 -3.01
CA ARG A 168 -3.35 -14.05 -3.44
C ARG A 168 -2.57 -15.20 -2.81
N GLU A 169 -2.69 -15.37 -1.49
CA GLU A 169 -2.02 -16.43 -0.73
C GLU A 169 -2.51 -17.82 -1.16
N PHE A 170 -3.82 -17.99 -1.34
CA PHE A 170 -4.43 -19.23 -1.84
C PHE A 170 -3.95 -19.58 -3.26
N GLY A 171 -3.91 -18.59 -4.16
CA GLY A 171 -3.39 -18.78 -5.52
C GLY A 171 -1.88 -19.11 -5.53
N ASN A 172 -1.10 -18.57 -4.59
CA ASN A 172 0.32 -18.89 -4.44
C ASN A 172 0.55 -20.32 -3.96
N LEU A 173 -0.22 -20.78 -2.98
CA LEU A 173 -0.11 -22.13 -2.39
C LEU A 173 -0.35 -23.25 -3.39
N HIS A 174 -1.16 -23.01 -4.42
CA HIS A 174 -1.56 -24.02 -5.40
C HIS A 174 -0.99 -23.79 -6.80
N LYS A 175 0.09 -23.01 -6.91
CA LYS A 175 0.90 -22.98 -8.13
C LYS A 175 1.41 -24.40 -8.43
N SER A 176 1.06 -24.92 -9.59
CA SER A 176 1.53 -26.21 -10.11
C SER A 176 1.98 -26.04 -11.56
N PRO A 177 2.95 -26.83 -12.05
CA PRO A 177 3.24 -26.93 -13.49
C PRO A 177 2.00 -27.33 -14.30
N ASP A 178 1.14 -28.17 -13.75
CA ASP A 178 -0.18 -28.47 -14.33
C ASP A 178 -1.26 -27.56 -13.73
N MET A 179 -1.76 -26.64 -14.56
CA MET A 179 -2.83 -25.72 -14.19
C MET A 179 -4.11 -26.45 -13.77
N LYS A 180 -4.44 -27.58 -14.41
CA LYS A 180 -5.65 -28.34 -14.08
C LYS A 180 -5.57 -28.90 -12.66
N GLU A 181 -4.43 -29.44 -12.28
CA GLU A 181 -4.19 -29.94 -10.92
C GLU A 181 -4.38 -28.83 -9.87
N GLY A 182 -3.83 -27.63 -10.13
CA GLY A 182 -4.03 -26.46 -9.27
C GLY A 182 -5.51 -26.09 -9.11
N ILE A 183 -6.24 -26.01 -10.22
CA ILE A 183 -7.70 -25.75 -10.24
C ILE A 183 -8.44 -26.82 -9.42
N HIS A 184 -8.16 -28.11 -9.64
CA HIS A 184 -8.79 -29.20 -8.90
C HIS A 184 -8.61 -29.09 -7.39
N LYS A 185 -7.39 -28.79 -6.92
CA LYS A 185 -7.08 -28.59 -5.50
C LYS A 185 -7.86 -27.41 -4.93
N MET A 186 -7.86 -26.27 -5.63
CA MET A 186 -8.55 -25.06 -5.17
C MET A 186 -10.07 -25.26 -5.04
N PHE A 187 -10.71 -25.94 -6.00
CA PHE A 187 -12.14 -26.27 -5.91
C PHE A 187 -12.47 -27.18 -4.72
N ARG A 188 -11.64 -28.20 -4.46
CA ARG A 188 -11.85 -29.10 -3.32
C ARG A 188 -11.72 -28.36 -1.99
N ILE A 189 -10.75 -27.47 -1.86
CA ILE A 189 -10.51 -26.70 -0.64
C ILE A 189 -11.58 -25.64 -0.42
N ALA A 190 -11.92 -24.87 -1.46
CA ALA A 190 -12.88 -23.76 -1.34
C ALA A 190 -14.34 -24.23 -1.29
N LEU A 191 -14.71 -25.23 -2.09
CA LEU A 191 -16.11 -25.63 -2.30
C LEU A 191 -16.42 -27.05 -1.80
N GLY A 192 -15.44 -27.79 -1.29
CA GLY A 192 -15.64 -29.14 -0.76
C GLY A 192 -15.93 -30.21 -1.82
N ARG A 193 -15.76 -29.92 -3.12
CA ARG A 193 -16.03 -30.85 -4.23
C ARG A 193 -15.03 -30.69 -5.36
N ALA A 194 -14.95 -31.68 -6.26
CA ALA A 194 -14.22 -31.52 -7.51
C ALA A 194 -14.96 -30.56 -8.48
N PRO A 195 -14.21 -29.81 -9.32
CA PRO A 195 -14.80 -29.11 -10.45
C PRO A 195 -15.29 -30.11 -11.50
N ASN A 196 -16.31 -29.72 -12.27
CA ASN A 196 -16.68 -30.43 -13.50
C ASN A 196 -15.87 -29.93 -14.71
N GLU A 197 -15.94 -30.65 -15.84
CA GLU A 197 -15.17 -30.30 -17.06
C GLU A 197 -15.47 -28.88 -17.58
N ASN A 198 -16.72 -28.44 -17.51
CA ASN A 198 -17.10 -27.08 -17.91
C ASN A 198 -16.48 -26.01 -17.00
N GLU A 199 -16.44 -26.26 -15.69
CA GLU A 199 -15.80 -25.38 -14.71
C GLU A 199 -14.29 -25.30 -14.91
N ILE A 200 -13.63 -26.42 -15.23
CA ILE A 200 -12.20 -26.45 -15.56
C ILE A 200 -11.94 -25.62 -16.81
N SER A 201 -12.70 -25.87 -17.89
CA SER A 201 -12.55 -25.15 -19.15
C SER A 201 -12.77 -23.65 -18.98
N ARG A 202 -13.82 -23.24 -18.25
CA ARG A 202 -14.09 -21.82 -17.98
C ARG A 202 -13.03 -21.17 -17.11
N SER A 203 -12.50 -21.89 -16.12
CA SER A 203 -11.42 -21.39 -15.25
C SER A 203 -10.16 -21.12 -16.07
N ILE A 204 -9.76 -22.04 -16.94
CA ILE A 204 -8.59 -21.85 -17.81
C ILE A 204 -8.81 -20.69 -18.78
N GLN A 205 -9.99 -20.60 -19.40
CA GLN A 205 -10.32 -19.50 -20.31
C GLN A 205 -10.26 -18.15 -19.59
N TYR A 206 -10.85 -18.06 -18.40
CA TYR A 206 -10.84 -16.86 -17.57
C TYR A 206 -9.41 -16.43 -17.23
N LEU A 207 -8.57 -17.36 -16.75
CA LEU A 207 -7.17 -17.11 -16.40
C LEU A 207 -6.33 -16.65 -17.60
N ASN A 208 -6.54 -17.24 -18.78
CA ASN A 208 -5.85 -16.83 -20.00
C ASN A 208 -6.27 -15.42 -20.44
N MET A 209 -7.56 -15.09 -20.31
CA MET A 209 -8.07 -13.75 -20.62
C MET A 209 -7.52 -12.69 -19.66
N THR A 210 -7.46 -12.98 -18.35
CA THR A 210 -6.88 -12.07 -17.37
C THR A 210 -5.37 -11.89 -17.57
N ASP A 211 -4.64 -12.97 -17.85
CA ASP A 211 -3.20 -12.91 -18.18
C ASP A 211 -2.97 -12.06 -19.44
N LYS A 212 -3.80 -12.22 -20.47
CA LYS A 212 -3.72 -11.44 -21.72
C LYS A 212 -3.98 -9.95 -21.46
N ASN A 213 -5.08 -9.61 -20.80
CA ASN A 213 -5.42 -8.23 -20.48
C ASN A 213 -4.34 -7.57 -19.60
N SER A 214 -3.75 -8.31 -18.65
CA SER A 214 -2.66 -7.80 -17.83
C SER A 214 -1.41 -7.47 -18.65
N ARG A 215 -1.07 -8.30 -19.64
CA ARG A 215 0.08 -8.05 -20.54
C ARG A 215 -0.18 -6.88 -21.48
N GLU A 216 -1.40 -6.76 -22.00
CA GLU A 216 -1.81 -5.63 -22.84
C GLU A 216 -1.71 -4.32 -22.03
N ASN A 217 -2.24 -4.30 -20.80
CA ASN A 217 -2.12 -3.14 -19.92
C ASN A 217 -0.66 -2.79 -19.57
N GLU A 218 0.21 -3.79 -19.33
CA GLU A 218 1.63 -3.56 -19.09
C GLU A 218 2.35 -3.01 -20.33
N SER A 219 2.01 -3.52 -21.52
CA SER A 219 2.55 -3.04 -22.79
C SER A 219 2.10 -1.62 -23.10
N GLU A 220 0.83 -1.30 -22.89
CA GLU A 220 0.31 0.07 -23.05
C GLU A 220 0.97 1.02 -22.06
N LEU A 221 1.10 0.63 -20.79
CA LEU A 221 1.79 1.41 -19.78
C LEU A 221 3.26 1.67 -20.18
N ALA A 222 3.97 0.66 -20.68
CA ALA A 222 5.34 0.82 -21.19
C ALA A 222 5.39 1.80 -22.37
N SER A 223 4.42 1.73 -23.29
CA SER A 223 4.33 2.66 -24.43
C SER A 223 4.09 4.10 -23.97
N PHE A 224 3.25 4.32 -22.95
CA PHE A 224 3.02 5.64 -22.38
C PHE A 224 4.26 6.19 -21.69
N HIS A 225 5.02 5.36 -20.96
CA HIS A 225 6.31 5.77 -20.40
C HIS A 225 7.31 6.16 -21.49
N GLN A 226 7.41 5.39 -22.57
CA GLN A 226 8.26 5.73 -23.70
C GLN A 226 7.85 7.09 -24.33
N THR A 227 6.55 7.30 -24.57
CA THR A 227 6.05 8.58 -25.08
C THR A 227 6.34 9.74 -24.11
N PHE A 228 6.21 9.50 -22.80
CA PHE A 228 6.54 10.50 -21.78
C PHE A 228 8.03 10.90 -21.82
N ASP A 229 8.92 9.92 -21.96
CA ASP A 229 10.37 10.15 -22.07
C ASP A 229 10.73 10.90 -23.36
N GLU A 230 10.11 10.54 -24.49
CA GLU A 230 10.26 11.24 -25.77
C GLU A 230 9.80 12.71 -25.68
N ILE A 231 8.65 12.97 -25.04
CA ILE A 231 8.16 14.34 -24.81
C ILE A 231 9.13 15.11 -23.90
N ASN A 232 9.62 14.50 -22.82
CA ASN A 232 10.58 15.14 -21.92
C ASN A 232 11.90 15.48 -22.63
N ASN A 233 12.42 14.58 -23.46
CA ASN A 233 13.63 14.83 -24.24
C ASN A 233 13.43 16.02 -25.18
N ARG A 234 12.28 16.09 -25.85
CA ARG A 234 11.97 17.19 -26.76
C ARG A 234 11.77 18.53 -26.04
N ILE A 235 11.16 18.52 -24.85
CA ILE A 235 11.12 19.71 -23.97
C ILE A 235 12.54 20.11 -23.54
N SER A 236 13.41 19.14 -23.23
CA SER A 236 14.79 19.39 -22.84
C SER A 236 15.62 19.98 -23.98
N GLU A 237 15.43 19.53 -25.22
CA GLU A 237 16.08 20.09 -26.41
C GLU A 237 15.76 21.58 -26.61
N ILE A 238 14.52 21.98 -26.33
CA ILE A 238 14.06 23.39 -26.43
C ILE A 238 14.61 24.22 -25.26
N THR A 239 14.59 23.67 -24.05
CA THR A 239 14.88 24.44 -22.83
C THR A 239 16.37 24.51 -22.48
N SER A 240 17.17 23.50 -22.84
CA SER A 240 18.60 23.42 -22.49
C SER A 240 19.46 24.54 -23.08
N PRO A 241 19.30 24.96 -24.35
CA PRO A 241 20.07 26.07 -24.91
C PRO A 241 19.79 27.40 -24.18
N VAL A 242 18.51 27.69 -23.91
CA VAL A 242 18.08 28.89 -23.16
C VAL A 242 18.61 28.85 -21.73
N HIS A 243 18.56 27.68 -21.09
CA HIS A 243 19.13 27.47 -19.76
C HIS A 243 20.63 27.77 -19.73
N GLN A 244 21.40 27.29 -20.72
CA GLN A 244 22.83 27.60 -20.83
C GLN A 244 23.10 29.09 -21.09
N GLN A 245 22.26 29.76 -21.88
CA GLN A 245 22.38 31.19 -22.16
C GLN A 245 22.19 32.03 -20.89
N ILE A 246 21.17 31.74 -20.09
CA ILE A 246 20.90 32.44 -18.84
C ILE A 246 22.05 32.22 -17.84
N LEU A 247 22.61 31.00 -17.75
CA LEU A 247 23.78 30.73 -16.90
C LEU A 247 25.03 31.51 -17.35
N LYS A 248 25.27 31.65 -18.66
CA LYS A 248 26.40 32.42 -19.19
C LYS A 248 26.28 33.91 -18.86
N GLU A 249 25.10 34.50 -19.04
CA GLU A 249 24.84 35.91 -18.69
C GLU A 249 25.02 36.18 -17.19
N ARG A 250 24.55 35.26 -16.33
CA ARG A 250 24.70 35.40 -14.87
C ARG A 250 26.15 35.25 -14.41
N LYS A 251 26.96 34.41 -15.06
CA LYS A 251 28.40 34.32 -14.79
C LYS A 251 29.15 35.63 -15.10
N LEU A 252 28.72 36.39 -16.12
CA LEU A 252 29.31 37.71 -16.41
C LEU A 252 28.98 38.76 -15.33
N ASN A 253 27.76 38.73 -14.79
CA ASN A 253 27.29 39.70 -13.78
C ASN A 253 27.81 39.46 -12.35
N LYS A 254 28.44 38.30 -12.09
CA LYS A 254 28.90 37.87 -10.75
C LYS A 254 30.13 38.63 -10.21
N LYS A 255 30.73 39.54 -10.98
CA LYS A 255 31.90 40.33 -10.51
C LYS A 255 31.60 41.36 -9.40
N ASN A 256 30.32 41.65 -9.09
CA ASN A 256 29.97 42.83 -8.27
C ASN A 256 29.11 42.61 -6.99
N MET A 257 28.88 41.39 -6.49
CA MET A 257 28.17 41.22 -5.20
C MET A 257 28.73 40.04 -4.39
N ILE A 258 29.42 40.34 -3.28
CA ILE A 258 29.86 39.36 -2.28
C ILE A 258 29.09 39.64 -0.99
N ASN A 259 28.03 38.87 -0.72
CA ASN A 259 27.68 38.53 0.65
C ASN A 259 28.27 37.14 0.93
N PRO A 260 28.96 36.92 2.06
CA PRO A 260 29.59 35.63 2.33
C PRO A 260 28.52 34.57 2.64
N SER A 261 28.29 33.63 1.72
CA SER A 261 27.51 32.42 1.97
C SER A 261 28.14 31.60 3.11
N PRO A 262 27.33 30.91 3.94
CA PRO A 262 27.86 30.10 5.04
C PRO A 262 28.78 29.00 4.50
N LYS A 263 29.89 28.75 5.20
CA LYS A 263 30.89 27.76 4.80
C LYS A 263 30.44 26.35 5.19
N PRO A 264 30.33 25.41 4.23
CA PRO A 264 29.97 24.03 4.53
C PRO A 264 31.14 23.26 5.14
N SER A 265 30.83 22.26 5.96
CA SER A 265 31.81 21.32 6.51
C SER A 265 32.20 20.26 5.49
N LEU A 266 31.26 19.85 4.62
CA LEU A 266 31.52 19.07 3.39
C LEU A 266 30.60 19.57 2.28
N GLN A 267 31.09 19.54 1.04
CA GLN A 267 30.31 19.95 -0.12
C GLN A 267 30.65 19.11 -1.35
N TRP A 268 29.63 18.52 -1.97
CA TRP A 268 29.72 17.87 -3.26
C TRP A 268 29.08 18.75 -4.32
N ASP A 269 29.86 19.06 -5.35
CA ASP A 269 29.41 19.67 -6.59
C ASP A 269 29.64 18.63 -7.69
N PHE A 270 28.57 17.94 -8.10
CA PHE A 270 28.69 16.82 -9.02
C PHE A 270 29.06 17.26 -10.45
N SER A 271 29.09 18.57 -10.72
CA SER A 271 29.69 19.11 -11.94
C SER A 271 31.22 19.08 -11.94
N LYS A 272 31.83 19.04 -10.75
CA LYS A 272 33.29 19.02 -10.56
C LYS A 272 33.85 17.63 -10.26
N GLY A 273 33.01 16.68 -9.90
CA GLY A 273 33.39 15.28 -9.69
C GLY A 273 32.70 14.62 -8.52
N LEU A 274 33.31 13.56 -8.01
CA LEU A 274 32.79 12.71 -6.91
C LEU A 274 33.49 12.96 -5.57
N GLU A 275 34.36 13.95 -5.50
CA GLU A 275 35.11 14.30 -4.28
C GLU A 275 34.51 15.56 -3.68
N ASP A 276 34.42 15.59 -2.35
CA ASP A 276 33.98 16.79 -1.67
C ASP A 276 35.06 17.89 -1.79
N SER A 277 34.64 19.14 -1.97
CA SER A 277 35.56 20.26 -2.24
C SER A 277 36.25 20.84 -0.99
N ILE A 278 35.95 20.32 0.20
CA ILE A 278 36.47 20.84 1.48
C ILE A 278 37.56 19.90 2.01
N LEU A 279 37.26 18.60 2.14
CA LEU A 279 38.16 17.59 2.72
C LEU A 279 38.61 16.52 1.71
N GLY A 280 38.10 16.53 0.47
CA GLY A 280 38.46 15.52 -0.53
C GLY A 280 37.90 14.12 -0.26
N ILE A 281 36.88 13.99 0.59
CA ILE A 281 36.16 12.76 0.87
C ILE A 281 35.50 12.27 -0.40
N LYS A 282 35.98 11.12 -0.86
CA LYS A 282 35.50 10.49 -2.07
C LYS A 282 34.14 9.83 -1.86
N CYS A 283 33.26 10.06 -2.83
CA CYS A 283 32.00 9.36 -2.98
C CYS A 283 32.15 8.22 -3.99
N HIS A 284 31.70 7.03 -3.61
CA HIS A 284 31.74 5.84 -4.45
C HIS A 284 30.35 5.57 -5.03
N LEU A 285 30.26 5.58 -6.35
CA LEU A 285 29.06 5.15 -7.08
C LEU A 285 28.82 3.66 -6.85
N LYS A 286 27.56 3.28 -6.69
CA LYS A 286 27.08 1.92 -6.49
C LYS A 286 25.87 1.66 -7.38
N ALA A 287 25.73 0.40 -7.79
CA ALA A 287 24.69 -0.04 -8.73
C ALA A 287 24.71 0.84 -10.01
N GLY A 288 23.55 1.30 -10.48
CA GLY A 288 23.41 2.08 -11.72
C GLY A 288 23.69 3.58 -11.60
N ALA A 289 24.25 4.06 -10.48
CA ALA A 289 24.52 5.50 -10.32
C ALA A 289 25.64 5.98 -11.23
N LYS A 290 25.45 7.17 -11.82
CA LYS A 290 26.39 7.80 -12.74
C LYS A 290 26.35 9.32 -12.62
N VAL A 291 27.45 9.98 -12.98
CA VAL A 291 27.50 11.43 -13.07
C VAL A 291 27.45 11.81 -14.54
N GLU A 292 26.41 12.53 -14.95
CA GLU A 292 26.19 13.00 -16.32
C GLU A 292 25.65 14.43 -16.27
N ASN A 293 26.02 15.27 -17.24
CA ASN A 293 25.58 16.67 -17.34
C ASN A 293 25.76 17.49 -16.05
N GLY A 294 26.77 17.14 -15.25
CA GLY A 294 27.09 17.80 -13.99
C GLY A 294 26.13 17.52 -12.83
N ALA A 295 25.36 16.44 -12.90
CA ALA A 295 24.54 15.94 -11.80
C ALA A 295 24.77 14.44 -11.55
N LEU A 296 24.58 14.02 -10.31
CA LEU A 296 24.54 12.61 -9.92
C LEU A 296 23.15 12.04 -10.22
N HIS A 297 23.07 11.12 -11.18
CA HIS A 297 21.87 10.36 -11.50
C HIS A 297 21.76 9.13 -10.59
N VAL A 298 20.63 8.97 -9.91
CA VAL A 298 20.36 7.88 -8.96
C VAL A 298 19.18 6.99 -9.37
N THR A 299 18.66 7.18 -10.59
CA THR A 299 17.58 6.38 -11.18
C THR A 299 17.91 4.88 -11.25
N GLY A 300 16.88 4.02 -11.14
CA GLY A 300 17.03 2.58 -11.35
C GLY A 300 17.74 1.85 -10.20
N GLY A 301 17.72 2.44 -9.00
CA GLY A 301 18.41 1.88 -7.83
C GLY A 301 19.90 2.23 -7.77
N GLY A 302 20.35 3.22 -8.53
CA GLY A 302 21.67 3.81 -8.34
C GLY A 302 21.76 4.55 -7.02
N TYR A 303 22.89 4.45 -6.34
CA TYR A 303 23.19 5.31 -5.18
C TYR A 303 24.69 5.55 -5.06
N ALA A 304 25.07 6.52 -4.25
CA ALA A 304 26.47 6.81 -3.98
C ALA A 304 26.73 6.87 -2.47
N VAL A 305 27.90 6.44 -2.02
CA VAL A 305 28.27 6.39 -0.60
C VAL A 305 29.67 6.93 -0.39
N THR A 306 29.83 7.80 0.60
CA THR A 306 31.12 8.39 0.94
C THR A 306 31.99 7.44 1.76
N GLN A 307 33.27 7.78 1.88
CA GLN A 307 34.10 7.28 2.97
C GLN A 307 33.59 7.79 4.33
N LYS A 308 34.16 7.27 5.41
CA LYS A 308 33.82 7.69 6.78
C LYS A 308 34.15 9.16 7.00
N ILE A 309 33.29 9.85 7.73
CA ILE A 309 33.47 11.26 8.05
C ILE A 309 34.43 11.38 9.24
N PRO A 310 35.51 12.16 9.15
CA PRO A 310 36.58 12.18 10.15
C PRO A 310 36.25 12.99 11.42
N PHE A 311 35.10 13.67 11.46
CA PHE A 311 34.68 14.52 12.57
C PHE A 311 33.30 14.14 13.10
N GLY A 312 33.01 14.53 14.34
CA GLY A 312 31.73 14.29 14.99
C GLY A 312 30.71 15.36 14.62
N ILE A 313 29.44 14.98 14.55
CA ILE A 313 28.34 15.86 14.15
C ILE A 313 27.17 15.63 15.10
N SER A 314 26.66 16.67 15.74
CA SER A 314 25.50 16.58 16.64
C SER A 314 24.34 17.41 16.10
N GLU A 315 24.41 18.72 16.30
CA GLU A 315 23.64 19.68 15.52
C GLU A 315 24.18 19.70 14.08
N LYS A 316 23.29 19.92 13.12
CA LYS A 316 23.64 19.85 11.71
C LYS A 316 22.61 20.49 10.82
N THR A 317 23.04 20.85 9.62
CA THR A 317 22.17 21.23 8.51
C THR A 317 22.52 20.39 7.29
N LEU A 318 21.52 19.71 6.72
CA LEU A 318 21.63 18.98 5.46
C LEU A 318 21.01 19.85 4.36
N SER A 319 21.72 20.07 3.26
CA SER A 319 21.21 20.81 2.10
C SER A 319 21.51 20.04 0.82
N ALA A 320 20.51 19.89 -0.05
CA ALA A 320 20.69 19.24 -1.34
C ALA A 320 19.85 19.92 -2.42
N TRP A 321 20.43 20.02 -3.62
CA TRP A 321 19.71 20.39 -4.83
C TRP A 321 19.32 19.13 -5.59
N VAL A 322 18.02 18.89 -5.70
CA VAL A 322 17.47 17.65 -6.24
C VAL A 322 16.40 17.95 -7.29
N GLN A 323 16.43 17.21 -8.40
CA GLN A 323 15.35 17.09 -9.35
C GLN A 323 14.89 15.63 -9.33
N LEU A 324 13.63 15.39 -9.04
CA LEU A 324 13.01 14.07 -9.09
C LEU A 324 12.74 13.66 -10.54
N ASP A 325 12.74 12.37 -10.85
CA ASP A 325 12.28 11.91 -12.16
C ASP A 325 10.75 12.01 -12.27
N ASP A 326 10.05 11.76 -11.14
CA ASP A 326 8.61 11.89 -10.99
C ASP A 326 8.20 12.16 -9.52
N LEU A 327 7.00 12.70 -9.30
CA LEU A 327 6.48 12.99 -7.96
C LEU A 327 5.74 11.81 -7.28
N LYS A 328 5.57 10.68 -7.96
CA LYS A 328 4.84 9.49 -7.45
C LYS A 328 5.75 8.51 -6.71
N GLN A 329 7.06 8.63 -6.89
CA GLN A 329 8.05 7.84 -6.16
C GLN A 329 7.85 7.99 -4.64
N ARG A 330 8.30 6.99 -3.88
CA ARG A 330 8.13 6.97 -2.43
C ARG A 330 9.39 6.53 -1.71
N ALA A 331 9.53 7.06 -0.50
CA ALA A 331 10.54 6.66 0.48
C ALA A 331 11.99 6.72 -0.04
N GLY A 332 12.28 7.63 -0.97
CA GLY A 332 13.61 7.89 -1.49
C GLY A 332 14.37 8.88 -0.60
N GLY A 333 15.65 8.60 -0.33
CA GLY A 333 16.55 9.51 0.37
C GLY A 333 17.38 10.33 -0.63
N VAL A 334 17.34 11.66 -0.50
CA VAL A 334 18.18 12.55 -1.30
C VAL A 334 19.60 12.52 -0.76
N MET A 335 19.74 12.84 0.53
CA MET A 335 21.00 12.86 1.26
C MET A 335 20.74 12.33 2.66
N THR A 336 21.56 11.37 3.09
CA THR A 336 21.45 10.72 4.38
C THR A 336 22.79 10.70 5.07
N ILE A 337 22.86 11.19 6.31
CA ILE A 337 23.97 10.90 7.23
C ILE A 337 23.57 9.72 8.11
N GLN A 338 24.44 8.73 8.22
CA GLN A 338 24.11 7.48 8.92
C GLN A 338 25.33 6.79 9.50
N THR A 339 25.11 5.90 10.47
CA THR A 339 26.12 4.92 10.87
C THR A 339 26.44 3.99 9.69
N PRO A 340 27.66 3.42 9.58
CA PRO A 340 28.02 2.57 8.44
C PRO A 340 27.10 1.37 8.19
N ASN A 341 26.43 0.88 9.24
CA ASN A 341 25.43 -0.19 9.16
C ASN A 341 24.00 0.30 8.83
N GLY A 342 23.81 1.62 8.73
CA GLY A 342 22.55 2.30 8.42
C GLY A 342 21.45 2.15 9.48
N VAL A 343 21.79 1.73 10.69
CA VAL A 343 20.83 1.56 11.80
C VAL A 343 20.34 2.91 12.32
N PHE A 344 21.24 3.88 12.48
CA PHE A 344 20.90 5.23 12.91
C PHE A 344 21.21 6.21 11.78
N PHE A 345 20.24 7.03 11.42
CA PHE A 345 20.38 7.97 10.32
C PHE A 345 19.48 9.17 10.47
N ASP A 346 19.90 10.29 9.88
CA ASP A 346 19.09 11.47 9.57
C ASP A 346 19.15 11.70 8.06
N SER A 347 18.01 11.97 7.43
CA SER A 347 17.93 12.07 5.97
C SER A 347 16.99 13.17 5.53
N ILE A 348 17.31 13.78 4.39
CA ILE A 348 16.31 14.45 3.55
C ILE A 348 15.59 13.35 2.79
N VAL A 349 14.28 13.18 3.01
CA VAL A 349 13.48 12.15 2.33
C VAL A 349 12.29 12.74 1.59
N TYR A 350 11.90 12.04 0.53
CA TYR A 350 10.70 12.36 -0.24
C TYR A 350 9.64 11.28 -0.07
N ALA A 351 8.40 11.73 0.15
CA ALA A 351 7.19 10.91 0.14
C ALA A 351 7.27 9.65 1.02
N GLU A 352 7.83 9.77 2.23
CA GLU A 352 8.04 8.63 3.14
C GLU A 352 6.79 8.27 3.96
N LYS A 353 6.16 9.24 4.64
CA LYS A 353 4.89 9.04 5.37
C LYS A 353 3.65 9.53 4.61
N LEU A 354 3.80 10.69 3.96
CA LEU A 354 2.76 11.37 3.21
C LEU A 354 3.27 11.55 1.78
N HIS A 355 2.40 11.32 0.80
CA HIS A 355 2.72 11.50 -0.61
C HIS A 355 3.05 12.96 -0.90
N ASN A 356 3.98 13.17 -1.83
CA ASN A 356 4.35 14.50 -2.32
C ASN A 356 4.85 15.45 -1.23
N ILE A 357 5.46 14.94 -0.15
CA ILE A 357 5.96 15.76 0.96
C ILE A 357 7.43 15.48 1.21
N TRP A 358 8.21 16.54 1.42
CA TRP A 358 9.57 16.46 1.95
C TRP A 358 9.53 16.31 3.47
N MET A 359 10.38 15.46 4.04
CA MET A 359 10.44 15.32 5.50
C MET A 359 11.84 14.92 5.98
N ALA A 360 12.05 15.02 7.29
CA ALA A 360 13.24 14.49 7.94
C ALA A 360 13.07 12.99 8.20
N GLY A 361 13.87 12.16 7.54
CA GLY A 361 13.88 10.71 7.68
C GLY A 361 14.72 10.26 8.86
N SER A 362 14.28 9.23 9.57
CA SER A 362 14.99 8.67 10.72
C SER A 362 14.64 7.21 10.95
N ASN A 363 15.52 6.52 11.68
CA ASN A 363 15.34 5.12 12.03
C ASN A 363 14.03 4.87 12.80
N GLY A 364 13.24 3.91 12.33
CA GLY A 364 11.95 3.55 12.93
C GLY A 364 10.95 4.71 13.03
N PHE A 365 11.12 5.77 12.23
CA PHE A 365 10.38 7.03 12.32
C PHE A 365 10.48 7.75 13.67
N SER A 366 11.51 7.44 14.47
CA SER A 366 11.68 7.99 15.84
C SER A 366 11.74 9.52 15.87
N ARG A 367 12.31 10.15 14.84
CA ARG A 367 12.38 11.61 14.67
C ARG A 367 11.66 12.12 13.42
N THR A 368 10.94 11.25 12.71
CA THR A 368 10.25 11.59 11.46
C THR A 368 8.83 12.03 11.76
N GLU A 369 8.55 13.30 11.53
CA GLU A 369 7.22 13.91 11.58
C GLU A 369 6.96 14.62 10.24
N ASN A 370 5.70 14.84 9.92
CA ASN A 370 5.37 15.81 8.88
C ASN A 370 5.61 17.22 9.43
N PHE A 371 6.26 18.10 8.66
CA PHE A 371 6.30 19.51 8.99
C PHE A 371 4.86 20.07 8.91
N PRO A 372 4.26 20.55 10.02
CA PRO A 372 2.88 21.02 9.98
C PRO A 372 2.71 22.16 8.98
N LEU A 373 1.64 22.15 8.19
CA LEU A 373 1.38 23.12 7.11
C LEU A 373 2.36 23.06 5.93
N ALA A 374 3.21 22.03 5.84
CA ALA A 374 4.04 21.84 4.65
C ALA A 374 3.18 21.66 3.39
N PRO A 375 3.46 22.42 2.31
CA PRO A 375 2.77 22.25 1.05
C PRO A 375 3.23 20.97 0.35
N GLN A 376 2.33 20.37 -0.42
CA GLN A 376 2.70 19.28 -1.34
C GLN A 376 3.64 19.80 -2.43
N GLU A 377 4.65 18.99 -2.75
CA GLU A 377 5.59 19.22 -3.84
C GLU A 377 4.89 19.08 -5.19
N GLN A 378 5.18 20.01 -6.10
CA GLN A 378 4.53 20.15 -7.40
C GLN A 378 5.50 20.37 -8.56
N LYS A 379 6.78 20.68 -8.26
CA LYS A 379 7.74 21.15 -9.27
C LYS A 379 9.06 20.40 -9.28
N ALA A 380 9.36 19.60 -8.26
CA ALA A 380 10.64 18.91 -8.16
C ALA A 380 10.92 17.93 -9.32
N ASP A 381 9.91 17.50 -10.07
CA ASP A 381 10.04 16.71 -11.30
C ASP A 381 10.34 17.56 -12.55
N LEU A 382 10.05 18.86 -12.49
CA LEU A 382 10.25 19.81 -13.59
C LEU A 382 11.55 20.61 -13.44
N GLU A 383 11.94 20.93 -12.21
CA GLU A 383 13.09 21.76 -11.90
C GLU A 383 13.86 21.26 -10.68
N PHE A 384 15.14 21.63 -10.57
CA PHE A 384 15.90 21.41 -9.35
C PHE A 384 15.34 22.27 -8.22
N VAL A 385 15.07 21.64 -7.09
CA VAL A 385 14.65 22.30 -5.86
C VAL A 385 15.73 22.13 -4.80
N ASN A 386 15.93 23.17 -3.99
CA ASN A 386 16.80 23.10 -2.83
C ASN A 386 15.97 22.71 -1.61
N ILE A 387 16.34 21.60 -0.98
CA ILE A 387 15.75 21.16 0.28
C ILE A 387 16.81 21.24 1.35
N VAL A 388 16.47 21.91 2.45
CA VAL A 388 17.33 22.07 3.62
C VAL A 388 16.60 21.56 4.85
N ILE A 389 17.27 20.76 5.67
CA ILE A 389 16.75 20.34 6.97
C ILE A 389 17.79 20.68 8.04
N THR A 390 17.38 21.45 9.04
CA THR A 390 18.20 21.76 10.22
C THR A 390 17.82 20.85 11.38
N TYR A 391 18.82 20.53 12.20
CA TYR A 391 18.71 19.77 13.44
C TYR A 391 19.45 20.54 14.52
N SER A 392 18.69 21.16 15.42
CA SER A 392 19.25 22.01 16.48
C SER A 392 19.77 21.19 17.66
N LYS A 393 20.52 21.87 18.54
CA LYS A 393 20.98 21.30 19.82
C LYS A 393 19.84 20.94 20.77
N ASN A 394 18.72 21.66 20.70
CA ASN A 394 17.56 21.44 21.56
C ASN A 394 16.58 20.38 21.00
N GLY A 395 16.91 19.80 19.83
CA GLY A 395 16.10 18.77 19.18
C GLY A 395 15.00 19.29 18.25
N GLU A 396 14.98 20.59 17.99
CA GLU A 396 14.14 21.19 16.95
C GLU A 396 14.62 20.78 15.55
N ILE A 397 13.67 20.40 14.71
CA ILE A 397 13.88 20.01 13.32
C ILE A 397 13.04 20.94 12.45
N SER A 398 13.70 21.65 11.52
CA SER A 398 13.07 22.61 10.62
C SER A 398 13.38 22.26 9.17
N GLY A 399 12.37 22.36 8.30
CA GLY A 399 12.51 22.15 6.87
C GLY A 399 12.47 23.47 6.13
N TYR A 400 13.20 23.57 5.03
CA TYR A 400 13.16 24.71 4.11
C TYR A 400 13.16 24.20 2.67
N ARG A 401 12.42 24.92 1.82
CA ARG A 401 12.34 24.68 0.38
C ARG A 401 12.67 25.97 -0.34
N ASN A 402 13.70 25.93 -1.19
CA ASN A 402 14.20 27.09 -1.93
C ASN A 402 14.37 28.32 -1.01
N GLY A 403 15.06 28.15 0.12
CA GLY A 403 15.37 29.20 1.08
C GLY A 403 14.23 29.64 2.00
N GLU A 404 12.98 29.24 1.72
CA GLU A 404 11.82 29.59 2.53
C GLU A 404 11.41 28.45 3.47
N PRO A 405 10.83 28.75 4.65
CA PRO A 405 10.34 27.73 5.58
C PRO A 405 9.35 26.75 4.93
N TYR A 406 9.61 25.46 5.08
CA TYR A 406 8.77 24.37 4.58
C TYR A 406 7.88 23.86 5.72
N GLY A 407 6.80 24.59 5.97
CA GLY A 407 5.91 24.34 7.11
C GLY A 407 6.49 24.81 8.45
N LYS A 408 5.93 24.32 9.55
CA LYS A 408 6.39 24.59 10.92
C LYS A 408 7.43 23.55 11.35
N SER A 409 8.36 23.97 12.20
CA SER A 409 9.30 23.08 12.88
C SER A 409 8.59 22.18 13.90
N TYR A 410 9.28 21.14 14.33
CA TYR A 410 8.82 20.25 15.40
C TYR A 410 10.00 19.76 16.24
N GLN A 411 9.74 19.27 17.46
CA GLN A 411 10.78 18.89 18.41
C GLN A 411 10.86 17.37 18.62
N LYS A 412 12.07 16.82 18.61
CA LYS A 412 12.40 15.40 18.84
C LYS A 412 13.71 15.25 19.61
N SER A 413 14.10 14.00 19.91
CA SER A 413 15.42 13.70 20.48
C SER A 413 16.54 14.02 19.49
N THR A 414 17.73 14.35 20.00
CA THR A 414 18.94 14.53 19.17
C THR A 414 19.60 13.20 18.80
N LEU A 415 20.39 13.20 17.71
CA LEU A 415 21.22 12.06 17.29
C LEU A 415 22.64 12.53 16.95
N PRO A 416 23.61 12.37 17.87
CA PRO A 416 25.01 12.69 17.60
C PRO A 416 25.74 11.52 16.93
N PHE A 417 26.63 11.84 16.00
CA PHE A 417 27.59 10.94 15.38
C PHE A 417 29.00 11.24 15.89
N LYS A 418 29.76 10.20 16.25
CA LYS A 418 31.16 10.33 16.66
C LYS A 418 32.07 10.45 15.44
N PRO A 419 33.28 11.02 15.58
CA PRO A 419 34.30 10.95 14.54
C PRO A 419 34.49 9.53 14.01
N ASN A 420 34.54 9.36 12.68
CA ASN A 420 34.68 8.08 11.98
C ASN A 420 33.55 7.06 12.20
N ASP A 421 32.41 7.48 12.75
CA ASP A 421 31.23 6.65 13.02
C ASP A 421 30.04 6.97 12.09
N SER A 422 30.28 7.77 11.04
CA SER A 422 29.25 8.11 10.05
C SER A 422 29.77 8.07 8.62
N VAL A 423 28.84 7.82 7.71
CA VAL A 423 29.00 7.95 6.25
C VAL A 423 27.82 8.75 5.71
N ILE A 424 27.99 9.35 4.53
CA ILE A 424 26.90 9.96 3.78
C ILE A 424 26.52 9.07 2.60
N SER A 425 25.22 8.94 2.34
CA SER A 425 24.70 8.34 1.12
C SER A 425 23.78 9.27 0.36
N PHE A 426 23.80 9.13 -0.96
CA PHE A 426 22.96 9.86 -1.91
C PHE A 426 22.11 8.88 -2.71
N GLY A 427 20.82 9.20 -2.91
CA GLY A 427 19.90 8.36 -3.70
C GLY A 427 19.31 7.15 -2.96
N VAL A 428 19.62 6.98 -1.68
CA VAL A 428 19.08 5.92 -0.83
C VAL A 428 18.77 6.46 0.55
N ARG A 429 17.60 6.11 1.09
CA ARG A 429 17.12 6.57 2.41
C ARG A 429 18.03 6.20 3.56
N HIS A 430 18.52 4.96 3.57
CA HIS A 430 19.56 4.48 4.47
C HIS A 430 20.07 3.12 3.98
N LEU A 431 21.28 2.77 4.41
CA LEU A 431 21.89 1.48 4.12
C LEU A 431 21.34 0.38 5.04
N PRO A 432 21.42 -0.91 4.65
CA PRO A 432 21.73 -1.38 3.29
C PRO A 432 20.66 -0.95 2.28
N ALA A 433 21.06 -0.73 1.02
CA ALA A 433 20.14 -0.32 -0.04
C ALA A 433 19.09 -1.41 -0.32
N SER A 434 17.87 -1.00 -0.63
CA SER A 434 16.80 -1.89 -1.07
C SER A 434 15.82 -1.15 -1.98
N PRO A 435 15.08 -1.84 -2.87
CA PRO A 435 14.20 -1.18 -3.85
C PRO A 435 13.19 -0.18 -3.23
N ASN A 436 12.72 -0.44 -2.01
CA ASN A 436 11.75 0.41 -1.31
C ASN A 436 12.38 1.62 -0.59
N ARG A 437 13.67 1.88 -0.80
CA ARG A 437 14.44 2.96 -0.14
C ARG A 437 15.12 3.89 -1.15
N MET A 438 14.94 3.64 -2.44
CA MET A 438 15.69 4.31 -3.50
C MET A 438 14.97 5.59 -3.95
N LEU A 439 15.75 6.60 -4.29
CA LEU A 439 15.28 7.79 -4.96
C LEU A 439 15.52 7.65 -6.47
N ASN A 440 14.56 8.08 -7.28
CA ASN A 440 14.75 8.24 -8.72
C ASN A 440 14.83 9.73 -9.04
N GLY A 441 15.98 10.18 -9.53
CA GLY A 441 16.21 11.58 -9.80
C GLY A 441 17.69 11.91 -9.99
N LYS A 442 17.96 13.21 -9.93
CA LYS A 442 19.27 13.83 -10.14
C LYS A 442 19.58 14.73 -8.96
N ILE A 443 20.83 14.68 -8.49
CA ILE A 443 21.33 15.55 -7.42
C ILE A 443 22.47 16.37 -8.02
N SER A 444 22.33 17.69 -8.07
CA SER A 444 23.37 18.56 -8.66
C SER A 444 24.45 18.91 -7.64
N SER A 445 24.05 19.16 -6.39
CA SER A 445 24.97 19.43 -5.29
C SER A 445 24.37 19.07 -3.94
N ALA A 446 25.23 18.82 -2.96
CA ALA A 446 24.85 18.55 -1.59
C ALA A 446 25.89 19.10 -0.62
N SER A 447 25.42 19.66 0.50
CA SER A 447 26.27 20.26 1.53
C SER A 447 25.81 19.83 2.92
N ILE A 448 26.78 19.65 3.80
CA ILE A 448 26.54 19.46 5.23
C ILE A 448 27.21 20.59 6.01
N PHE A 449 26.51 21.05 7.05
CA PHE A 449 27.03 21.96 8.05
C PHE A 449 26.97 21.23 9.39
N ASP A 450 28.03 21.30 10.17
CA ASP A 450 28.17 20.74 11.53
C ASP A 450 27.52 21.62 12.61
N ARG A 451 26.61 22.51 12.18
CA ARG A 451 25.80 23.38 13.00
C ARG A 451 24.42 23.60 12.39
N GLU A 452 23.52 24.15 13.19
CA GLU A 452 22.28 24.73 12.69
C GLU A 452 22.56 26.04 11.94
N LEU A 453 21.97 26.19 10.76
CA LEU A 453 21.96 27.46 10.02
C LEU A 453 20.70 28.26 10.34
N SER A 454 20.82 29.60 10.39
CA SER A 454 19.64 30.47 10.55
C SER A 454 18.83 30.57 9.25
N SER A 455 17.58 31.03 9.33
CA SER A 455 16.73 31.29 8.15
C SER A 455 17.39 32.23 7.15
N GLU A 456 18.10 33.25 7.62
CA GLU A 456 18.80 34.25 6.81
C GLU A 456 19.98 33.59 6.09
N GLU A 457 20.77 32.78 6.79
CA GLU A 457 21.88 32.03 6.19
C GLU A 457 21.38 31.04 5.12
N ILE A 458 20.26 30.36 5.38
CA ILE A 458 19.65 29.42 4.43
C ILE A 458 19.18 30.14 3.16
N LYS A 459 18.64 31.37 3.27
CA LYS A 459 18.30 32.18 2.09
C LYS A 459 19.54 32.50 1.24
N THR A 460 20.72 32.67 1.86
CA THR A 460 21.98 32.90 1.12
C THR A 460 22.60 31.64 0.49
N LEU A 461 22.12 30.44 0.84
CA LEU A 461 22.54 29.18 0.18
C LEU A 461 21.98 29.05 -1.25
N LEU A 462 20.94 29.80 -1.56
CA LEU A 462 20.44 29.97 -2.91
C LEU A 462 21.44 30.85 -3.66
N ASP A 463 22.50 30.27 -4.25
CA ASP A 463 23.34 31.02 -5.18
C ASP A 463 22.43 31.58 -6.29
N PRO A 464 22.18 32.90 -6.36
CA PRO A 464 21.23 33.48 -7.32
C PRO A 464 21.68 33.27 -8.78
N THR A 465 22.90 32.78 -8.98
CA THR A 465 23.47 32.56 -10.31
C THR A 465 23.26 31.16 -10.88
N SER A 466 22.76 30.20 -10.10
CA SER A 466 22.62 28.78 -10.52
C SER A 466 21.20 28.34 -10.81
N TYR A 467 20.19 29.03 -10.26
CA TYR A 467 18.79 28.61 -10.30
C TYR A 467 17.99 29.41 -11.34
N ILE A 468 17.54 28.76 -12.42
CA ILE A 468 16.75 29.39 -13.48
C ILE A 468 15.31 28.90 -13.35
N THR A 469 14.36 29.83 -13.20
CA THR A 469 12.94 29.46 -13.13
C THR A 469 12.36 29.16 -14.50
N LEU A 470 11.31 28.33 -14.55
CA LEU A 470 10.52 28.09 -15.77
C LEU A 470 9.98 29.39 -16.41
N GLN A 471 9.67 30.41 -15.60
CA GLN A 471 9.26 31.74 -16.10
C GLN A 471 10.39 32.50 -16.79
N GLU A 472 11.64 32.31 -16.36
CA GLU A 472 12.81 32.92 -16.99
C GLU A 472 13.16 32.23 -18.30
N ILE A 473 13.01 30.90 -18.37
CA ILE A 473 13.19 30.12 -19.60
C ILE A 473 12.12 30.52 -20.62
N THR A 474 10.84 30.47 -20.24
CA THR A 474 9.71 30.77 -21.14
C THR A 474 9.68 32.22 -21.64
N LYS A 475 10.24 33.18 -20.89
CA LYS A 475 10.41 34.57 -21.36
C LYS A 475 11.47 34.73 -22.45
N LYS A 476 12.42 33.80 -22.54
CA LYS A 476 13.52 33.83 -23.52
C LYS A 476 13.33 32.89 -24.70
N LEU A 477 12.33 32.02 -24.66
CA LEU A 477 11.92 31.23 -25.81
C LEU A 477 11.40 32.15 -26.92
N SER A 478 11.71 31.82 -28.17
CA SER A 478 11.05 32.42 -29.32
C SER A 478 9.55 32.07 -29.34
N THR A 479 8.76 32.81 -30.12
CA THR A 479 7.31 32.56 -30.24
C THR A 479 7.02 31.13 -30.68
N GLU A 480 7.79 30.61 -31.64
CA GLU A 480 7.65 29.24 -32.17
C GLU A 480 8.04 28.17 -31.12
N GLU A 481 9.15 28.38 -30.41
CA GLU A 481 9.59 27.46 -29.35
C GLU A 481 8.62 27.46 -28.16
N LYS A 482 8.00 28.60 -27.85
CA LYS A 482 7.01 28.72 -26.79
C LYS A 482 5.72 27.97 -27.14
N GLU A 483 5.21 28.13 -28.36
CA GLU A 483 4.05 27.35 -28.84
C GLU A 483 4.32 25.84 -28.82
N LEU A 484 5.53 25.43 -29.24
CA LEU A 484 5.94 24.02 -29.18
C LEU A 484 6.06 23.51 -27.74
N PHE A 485 6.64 24.31 -26.83
CA PHE A 485 6.75 24.01 -25.42
C PHE A 485 5.38 23.86 -24.74
N ASP A 486 4.43 24.76 -25.01
CA ASP A 486 3.08 24.71 -24.45
C ASP A 486 2.30 23.48 -24.96
N LYS A 487 2.46 23.15 -26.25
CA LYS A 487 1.88 21.93 -26.85
C LYS A 487 2.44 20.66 -26.21
N LEU A 488 3.77 20.55 -26.10
CA LEU A 488 4.43 19.39 -25.51
C LEU A 488 4.12 19.24 -24.01
N SER A 489 4.02 20.36 -23.29
CA SER A 489 3.63 20.37 -21.87
C SER A 489 2.22 19.85 -21.67
N THR A 490 1.28 20.26 -22.53
CA THR A 490 -0.10 19.75 -22.51
C THR A 490 -0.14 18.23 -22.79
N GLN A 491 0.58 17.77 -23.80
CA GLN A 491 0.69 16.34 -24.13
C GLN A 491 1.34 15.53 -22.98
N LYS A 492 2.36 16.08 -22.32
CA LYS A 492 2.99 15.49 -21.13
C LYS A 492 1.97 15.27 -20.02
N GLU A 493 1.14 16.26 -19.73
CA GLU A 493 0.08 16.14 -18.71
C GLU A 493 -0.97 15.08 -19.05
N GLU A 494 -1.40 15.02 -20.32
CA GLU A 494 -2.35 14.00 -20.78
C GLU A 494 -1.78 12.57 -20.66
N ILE A 495 -0.54 12.36 -21.12
CA ILE A 495 0.14 11.07 -20.99
C ILE A 495 0.35 10.71 -19.52
N MET A 496 0.73 11.67 -18.68
CA MET A 496 0.88 11.45 -17.25
C MET A 496 -0.43 11.02 -16.57
N LYS A 497 -1.58 11.58 -16.97
CA LYS A 497 -2.90 11.14 -16.49
C LYS A 497 -3.19 9.69 -16.91
N LYS A 498 -2.88 9.30 -18.15
CA LYS A 498 -3.02 7.91 -18.63
C LYS A 498 -2.13 6.95 -17.85
N ILE A 499 -0.85 7.30 -17.64
CA ILE A 499 0.07 6.51 -16.80
C ILE A 499 -0.52 6.34 -15.39
N GLN A 500 -1.05 7.40 -14.77
CA GLN A 500 -1.67 7.32 -13.44
C GLN A 500 -2.87 6.36 -13.40
N GLU A 501 -3.72 6.40 -14.42
CA GLU A 501 -4.89 5.52 -14.51
C GLU A 501 -4.48 4.05 -14.60
N PHE A 502 -3.52 3.73 -15.47
CA PHE A 502 -3.02 2.37 -15.65
C PHE A 502 -2.24 1.88 -14.43
N GLU A 503 -1.44 2.74 -13.79
CA GLU A 503 -0.72 2.39 -12.54
C GLU A 503 -1.67 2.08 -11.38
N ARG A 504 -2.82 2.76 -11.28
CA ARG A 504 -3.85 2.44 -10.27
C ARG A 504 -4.44 1.04 -10.47
N GLN A 505 -4.53 0.60 -11.73
CA GLN A 505 -5.05 -0.72 -12.09
C GLN A 505 -3.94 -1.80 -12.07
N ARG A 506 -2.67 -1.39 -11.97
CA ARG A 506 -1.53 -2.29 -11.99
C ARG A 506 -1.49 -3.14 -10.72
N THR A 507 -1.45 -4.46 -10.91
CA THR A 507 -1.27 -5.42 -9.82
C THR A 507 0.09 -6.10 -9.96
N THR A 508 1.11 -5.56 -9.29
CA THR A 508 2.46 -6.11 -9.34
C THR A 508 2.52 -7.50 -8.67
N ASN A 509 3.23 -8.43 -9.31
CA ASN A 509 3.45 -9.80 -8.81
C ASN A 509 2.16 -10.57 -8.46
N LYS A 510 1.09 -10.35 -9.23
CA LYS A 510 -0.16 -11.10 -9.09
C LYS A 510 0.06 -12.58 -9.44
N PRO A 511 -0.20 -13.52 -8.53
CA PRO A 511 -0.20 -14.94 -8.86
C PRO A 511 -1.26 -15.24 -9.92
N LYS A 512 -0.94 -16.06 -10.93
CA LYS A 512 -1.92 -16.45 -11.97
C LYS A 512 -3.23 -16.95 -11.39
N LEU A 513 -3.17 -17.83 -10.39
CA LEU A 513 -4.35 -18.41 -9.74
C LEU A 513 -5.08 -17.47 -8.77
N GLN A 514 -4.59 -16.24 -8.53
CA GLN A 514 -5.26 -15.30 -7.62
C GLN A 514 -6.67 -14.96 -8.10
N ASP A 515 -6.88 -14.78 -9.40
CA ASP A 515 -8.19 -14.45 -9.96
C ASP A 515 -9.19 -15.59 -9.79
N LEU A 516 -8.73 -16.82 -9.97
CA LEU A 516 -9.54 -17.99 -9.69
C LEU A 516 -9.87 -18.09 -8.20
N ALA A 517 -8.92 -17.85 -7.31
CA ALA A 517 -9.16 -17.84 -5.86
C ALA A 517 -10.26 -16.83 -5.48
N LEU A 518 -10.19 -15.62 -6.03
CA LEU A 518 -11.17 -14.58 -5.80
C LEU A 518 -12.54 -14.96 -6.38
N ALA A 519 -12.58 -15.54 -7.57
CA ALA A 519 -13.82 -16.05 -8.18
C ALA A 519 -14.46 -17.14 -7.32
N LEU A 520 -13.67 -18.09 -6.80
CA LEU A 520 -14.14 -19.15 -5.90
C LEU A 520 -14.76 -18.58 -4.62
N PHE A 521 -14.13 -17.59 -4.00
CA PHE A 521 -14.69 -16.92 -2.80
C PHE A 521 -16.02 -16.20 -3.08
N ASN A 522 -16.25 -15.79 -4.32
CA ASN A 522 -17.49 -15.13 -4.76
C ASN A 522 -18.56 -16.11 -5.28
N MET A 523 -18.27 -17.41 -5.37
CA MET A 523 -19.29 -18.41 -5.71
C MET A 523 -20.28 -18.56 -4.55
N LYS A 524 -21.55 -18.76 -4.88
CA LYS A 524 -22.59 -18.98 -3.85
C LYS A 524 -22.25 -20.19 -2.99
N GLU A 525 -21.70 -21.25 -3.56
CA GLU A 525 -21.26 -22.43 -2.79
C GLU A 525 -20.23 -22.13 -1.70
N PHE A 526 -19.46 -21.03 -1.80
CA PHE A 526 -18.46 -20.70 -0.80
C PHE A 526 -19.10 -20.27 0.53
N ILE A 527 -20.25 -19.60 0.47
CA ILE A 527 -20.94 -19.06 1.66
C ILE A 527 -22.27 -19.78 1.97
N TYR A 528 -22.65 -20.80 1.19
CA TYR A 528 -23.84 -21.62 1.41
C TYR A 528 -23.48 -23.10 1.54
N LEU A 529 -23.93 -23.72 2.63
CA LEU A 529 -23.93 -25.17 2.80
C LEU A 529 -25.19 -25.74 2.15
N LYS A 530 -24.97 -26.73 1.28
CA LYS A 530 -26.02 -27.53 0.63
C LYS A 530 -26.42 -28.70 1.52
#